data_AF-X0ZRX6-F1
#
_entry.id   AF-X0ZRX6-F1
#
_cell.length_a   1.000
_cell.length_b   1.000
_cell.length_c   1.000
_cell.angle_alpha   90.00
_cell.angle_beta   90.00
_cell.angle_gamma   90.00
#
_symmetry.space_group_name_H-M   'P 1'
#
loop_
_entity.id
_entity.type
_entity.pdbx_description
1 polymer ?
#
loop_
_entity_poly.entity_id
_entity_poly.type
_entity_poly.pdbx_seq_one_letter_code
_entity_poly.pdbx_strand_id
1 'polypeptide(L)' 'MKLRRPIYKKTASYGHFGREDEDFTWEKTDKAEILKEQAEL' A
#
# COMPACT_ATOMS: atom_id res chain seq x y z
N MET A 1 0.41 -2.99 7.66
CA MET A 1 1.57 -2.58 6.83
C MET A 1 2.93 -3.24 7.19
N LYS A 2 3.16 -3.92 8.33
CA LYS A 2 4.40 -4.73 8.60
C LYS A 2 5.71 -4.13 8.01
N LEU A 3 6.08 -2.91 8.41
CA LEU A 3 7.14 -2.12 7.77
C LEU A 3 8.56 -2.41 8.29
N ARG A 4 8.71 -3.08 9.45
CA ARG A 4 10.02 -3.45 10.02
C ARG A 4 10.62 -4.65 9.29
N ARG A 5 10.85 -4.50 7.98
CA ARG A 5 11.38 -5.49 7.04
C ARG A 5 12.31 -4.79 6.04
N PRO A 6 13.30 -5.48 5.45
CA PRO A 6 14.22 -4.87 4.49
C PRO A 6 13.62 -4.73 3.08
N ILE A 7 12.55 -3.93 2.93
CA ILE A 7 11.78 -3.80 1.68
C ILE A 7 12.10 -2.54 0.85
N TYR A 8 12.90 -1.62 1.38
CA TYR A 8 13.04 -0.26 0.83
C TYR A 8 13.92 -0.14 -0.41
N LYS A 9 14.75 -1.15 -0.71
CA LYS A 9 15.67 -1.10 -1.87
C LYS A 9 14.90 -0.95 -3.18
N LYS A 10 13.73 -1.58 -3.32
CA LYS A 10 12.90 -1.52 -4.52
C LYS A 10 12.32 -0.12 -4.78
N THR A 11 12.13 0.68 -3.72
CA THR A 11 11.59 2.05 -3.81
C THR A 11 12.65 3.12 -4.11
N ALA A 12 13.94 2.79 -4.05
CA ALA A 12 15.02 3.74 -4.28
C ALA A 12 15.12 4.25 -5.73
N SER A 13 14.48 3.56 -6.67
CA SER A 13 14.40 3.96 -8.08
C SER A 13 12.97 3.80 -8.59
N TYR A 14 12.60 4.64 -9.57
CA TYR A 14 11.29 4.61 -10.24
C TYR A 14 10.08 4.90 -9.32
N GLY A 15 10.32 5.61 -8.21
CA GLY A 15 9.28 6.13 -7.33
C GLY A 15 8.80 5.17 -6.24
N HIS A 16 8.12 5.74 -5.23
CA HIS A 16 7.60 4.99 -4.08
C HIS A 16 6.16 4.49 -4.27
N PHE A 17 5.42 5.09 -5.21
CA PHE A 17 3.97 4.91 -5.36
C PHE A 17 3.57 4.42 -6.74
N GLY A 18 2.35 3.89 -6.87
CA GLY A 18 1.73 3.53 -8.15
C GLY A 18 2.34 2.30 -8.80
N ARG A 19 2.99 1.44 -8.00
CA ARG A 19 3.62 0.20 -8.46
C ARG A 19 3.04 -0.97 -7.70
N GLU A 20 2.59 -1.99 -8.42
CA GLU A 20 2.11 -3.23 -7.82
C GLU A 20 3.30 -4.12 -7.45
N ASP A 21 3.61 -4.19 -6.15
CA ASP A 21 4.56 -5.12 -5.56
C ASP A 21 4.01 -5.59 -4.20
N GLU A 22 4.13 -6.88 -3.89
CA GLU A 22 3.61 -7.45 -2.64
C GLU A 22 4.22 -6.82 -1.38
N ASP A 23 5.46 -6.31 -1.49
CA ASP A 23 6.13 -5.63 -0.40
C ASP A 23 5.58 -4.22 -0.13
N PHE A 24 4.97 -3.58 -1.14
CA PHE A 24 4.42 -2.23 -1.06
C PHE A 24 3.02 -2.25 -0.47
N THR A 25 2.94 -2.64 0.80
CA THR A 25 1.65 -2.78 1.51
C THR A 25 0.85 -1.48 1.66
N TRP A 26 1.44 -0.32 1.35
CA TRP A 26 0.76 0.98 1.30
C TRP A 26 -0.04 1.20 0.01
N GLU A 27 0.25 0.45 -1.06
CA GLU A 27 -0.53 0.49 -2.31
C GLU A 27 -1.83 -0.32 -2.21
N LYS A 28 -2.00 -1.12 -1.15
CA LYS A 28 -3.20 -1.93 -0.97
C LYS A 28 -4.40 -1.03 -0.63
N THR A 29 -5.48 -1.22 -1.38
CA THR A 29 -6.80 -0.58 -1.18
C THR A 29 -7.76 -1.49 -0.41
N ASP A 30 -7.23 -2.40 0.41
CA ASP A 30 -7.99 -3.39 1.17
C ASP A 30 -9.00 -2.79 2.16
N LYS A 31 -8.81 -1.52 2.53
CA LYS A 31 -9.74 -0.75 3.37
C LYS A 31 -10.80 0.03 2.59
N ALA A 32 -10.77 0.05 1.26
CA ALA A 32 -11.67 0.90 0.47
C ALA A 32 -13.15 0.58 0.72
N GLU A 33 -13.52 -0.69 0.74
CA GLU A 33 -14.92 -1.10 0.97
C GLU A 33 -15.39 -0.79 2.39
N ILE A 34 -14.53 -1.04 3.39
CA ILE A 34 -14.82 -0.70 4.80
C ILE A 34 -15.08 0.81 4.94
N LEU A 35 -14.25 1.63 4.30
CA LEU A 35 -14.41 3.08 4.34
C LEU A 35 -15.67 3.55 3.63
N LYS A 36 -16.04 2.90 2.52
CA LYS A 36 -17.28 3.18 1.80
C LYS A 36 -18.51 2.87 2.65
N GLU A 37 -18.53 1.70 3.29
CA GLU A 37 -19.61 1.28 4.20
C GLU A 37 -19.72 2.24 5.40
N GLN A 38 -18.60 2.61 6.01
CA GLN A 38 -18.56 3.56 7.14
C GLN A 38 -18.99 4.98 6.76
N ALA A 39 -18.87 5.35 5.49
CA ALA A 39 -19.34 6.63 4.96
C ALA A 39 -20.82 6.61 4.58
N GLU A 40 -21.52 5.48 4.75
CA GLU A 40 -22.91 5.27 4.32
C GLU A 40 -23.12 5.51 2.80
N LEU A 41 -22.10 5.17 1.99
CA LEU A 41 -22.07 5.33 0.52
C LEU A 41 -22.29 4.02 -0.25
#